data_AF-A0A2M9YJM8-F1
#
_entry.id   AF-A0A2M9YJM8-F1
#
_cell.length_a   1.000
_cell.length_b   1.000
_cell.length_c   1.000
_cell.angle_alpha   90.00
_cell.angle_beta   90.00
_cell.angle_gamma   90.00
#
_symmetry.space_group_name_H-M   'P 1'
#
loop_
_entity.id
_entity.type
_entity.pdbx_description
1 polymer ?
#
loop_
_entity_poly.entity_id
_entity_poly.type
_entity_poly.pdbx_seq_one_letter_code
_entity_poly.pdbx_strand_id
1 'polypeptide(L)'
;MNKFKVLLALCLLLGIANGIAGIGGPYTDPNDGTINDTANRLLWRKCTMGRGSAGMNYTDCGNVTGGQTSNWTTALSYCRNLGTLLGDGRQWRLPSVKELISIVDYRVTTLPIINSTLFPNTNGGKHWTSTNSFAMGNSPTISSNGNNENDPKQYVASVENVEQHYKIPEGTSYRSMAYIVDFAVGGVVEYPKSNTNGYVRCVTSY
;
A
#
# COMPACT_ATOMS: atom_id res chain seq x y z
N MET A 1 -28.76 -13.36 -45.21
CA MET A 1 -28.62 -12.05 -44.51
C MET A 1 -29.13 -12.02 -43.05
N ASN A 2 -29.65 -13.13 -42.49
CA ASN A 2 -30.13 -13.19 -41.09
C ASN A 2 -29.19 -13.91 -40.10
N LYS A 3 -28.26 -14.76 -40.55
CA LYS A 3 -27.35 -15.48 -39.66
C LYS A 3 -26.20 -14.60 -39.11
N PHE A 4 -25.80 -13.59 -39.89
CA PHE A 4 -24.72 -12.65 -39.51
C PHE A 4 -25.17 -11.66 -38.42
N LYS A 5 -26.43 -11.20 -38.46
CA LYS A 5 -27.02 -10.36 -37.41
C LYS A 5 -27.24 -11.12 -36.10
N VAL A 6 -27.55 -12.42 -36.17
CA VAL A 6 -27.69 -13.28 -34.99
C VAL A 6 -26.32 -13.58 -34.34
N LEU A 7 -25.25 -13.78 -35.14
CA LEU A 7 -23.89 -13.94 -34.59
C LEU A 7 -23.38 -12.66 -33.92
N LEU A 8 -23.63 -11.48 -34.52
CA LEU A 8 -23.24 -10.20 -33.94
C LEU A 8 -24.01 -9.89 -32.65
N ALA A 9 -25.30 -10.24 -32.59
CA ALA A 9 -26.12 -10.11 -31.39
C ALA A 9 -25.73 -11.11 -30.29
N LEU A 10 -25.31 -12.33 -30.64
CA LEU A 10 -24.82 -13.31 -29.66
C LEU A 10 -23.48 -12.87 -29.04
N CYS A 11 -22.57 -12.27 -29.81
CA CYS A 11 -21.33 -11.70 -29.28
C CYS A 11 -21.54 -10.44 -28.43
N LEU A 12 -22.65 -9.72 -28.60
CA LEU A 12 -23.07 -8.60 -27.75
C LEU A 12 -23.82 -9.07 -26.49
N LEU A 13 -24.54 -10.21 -26.54
CA LEU A 13 -25.15 -10.85 -25.36
C LEU A 13 -24.14 -11.68 -24.53
N LEU A 14 -23.08 -12.19 -25.16
CA LEU A 14 -21.93 -12.87 -24.53
C LEU A 14 -20.72 -11.92 -24.39
N GLY A 15 -20.92 -10.63 -24.65
CA GLY A 15 -19.89 -9.61 -24.57
C GLY A 15 -19.52 -9.32 -23.12
N ILE A 16 -18.23 -9.51 -22.83
CA ILE A 16 -17.43 -8.84 -21.80
C ILE A 16 -17.82 -9.09 -20.32
N ALA A 17 -17.65 -10.33 -19.86
CA ALA A 17 -17.55 -10.62 -18.41
C ALA A 17 -16.11 -10.88 -17.92
N ASN A 18 -15.11 -10.82 -18.79
CA ASN A 18 -13.76 -10.49 -18.31
C ASN A 18 -13.74 -8.98 -18.19
N GLY A 19 -14.37 -8.49 -17.11
CA GLY A 19 -14.24 -7.11 -16.70
C GLY A 19 -12.77 -6.72 -16.80
N ILE A 20 -12.52 -5.51 -17.29
CA ILE A 20 -11.22 -4.87 -17.12
C ILE A 20 -10.90 -5.04 -15.64
N ALA A 21 -10.04 -5.99 -15.30
CA ALA A 21 -9.56 -6.10 -13.94
C ALA A 21 -8.85 -4.76 -13.75
N GLY A 22 -9.40 -3.94 -12.84
CA GLY A 22 -8.69 -2.79 -12.35
C GLY A 22 -7.31 -3.25 -11.88
N ILE A 23 -6.41 -2.31 -11.65
CA ILE A 23 -5.15 -2.62 -10.99
C ILE A 23 -5.52 -3.23 -9.62
N GLY A 24 -5.55 -4.57 -9.49
CA GLY A 24 -6.07 -5.32 -8.34
C GLY A 24 -7.23 -6.29 -8.60
N GLY A 25 -7.13 -7.52 -8.05
CA GLY A 25 -8.21 -8.51 -8.02
C GLY A 25 -8.31 -9.40 -9.27
N PRO A 26 -9.25 -10.38 -9.33
CA PRO A 26 -10.44 -10.48 -8.49
C PRO A 26 -10.12 -10.95 -7.07
N TYR A 27 -10.82 -10.32 -6.12
CA TYR A 27 -10.66 -10.59 -4.70
C TYR A 27 -11.76 -11.52 -4.18
N THR A 28 -11.42 -12.38 -3.22
CA THR A 28 -12.41 -13.21 -2.51
C THR A 28 -12.09 -13.24 -1.03
N ASP A 29 -13.12 -13.05 -0.21
CA ASP A 29 -13.04 -13.10 1.25
C ASP A 29 -13.57 -14.46 1.75
N PRO A 30 -12.68 -15.42 2.07
CA PRO A 30 -13.09 -16.70 2.67
C PRO A 30 -13.57 -16.56 4.12
N ASN A 31 -13.55 -15.35 4.70
CA ASN A 31 -13.89 -15.07 6.09
C ASN A 31 -13.02 -15.81 7.12
N ASP A 32 -11.75 -16.05 6.79
CA ASP A 32 -10.75 -16.68 7.66
C ASP A 32 -9.68 -15.68 8.15
N GLY A 33 -9.94 -14.37 7.97
CA GLY A 33 -8.99 -13.30 8.28
C GLY A 33 -8.02 -12.99 7.15
N THR A 34 -8.15 -13.65 6.00
CA THR A 34 -7.39 -13.35 4.78
C THR A 34 -8.29 -12.87 3.65
N ILE A 35 -7.69 -12.27 2.62
CA ILE A 35 -8.34 -11.89 1.36
C ILE A 35 -7.50 -12.45 0.21
N ASN A 36 -8.12 -13.29 -0.63
CA ASN A 36 -7.49 -13.90 -1.79
C ASN A 36 -7.44 -12.88 -2.93
N ASP A 37 -6.28 -12.63 -3.51
CA ASP A 37 -6.09 -11.87 -4.75
C ASP A 37 -5.64 -12.83 -5.85
N THR A 38 -6.64 -13.32 -6.59
CA THR A 38 -6.45 -14.45 -7.51
C THR A 38 -5.65 -14.09 -8.76
N ALA A 39 -5.73 -12.84 -9.24
CA ALA A 39 -4.96 -12.43 -10.41
C ALA A 39 -3.48 -12.21 -10.09
N ASN A 40 -3.16 -11.64 -8.93
CA ASN A 40 -1.77 -11.34 -8.57
C ASN A 40 -1.06 -12.49 -7.85
N ARG A 41 -1.80 -13.57 -7.57
CA ARG A 41 -1.32 -14.69 -6.77
C ARG A 41 -0.91 -14.35 -5.35
N LEU A 42 -1.70 -13.49 -4.73
CA LEU A 42 -1.43 -12.98 -3.40
C LEU A 42 -2.54 -13.36 -2.42
N LEU A 43 -2.15 -13.47 -1.16
CA LEU A 43 -3.02 -13.63 -0.02
C LEU A 43 -2.73 -12.50 0.96
N TRP A 44 -3.73 -11.69 1.25
CA TRP A 44 -3.61 -10.53 2.10
C TRP A 44 -4.13 -10.83 3.50
N ARG A 45 -3.53 -10.26 4.55
CA ARG A 45 -4.24 -10.12 5.82
C ARG A 45 -5.39 -9.16 5.67
N LYS A 46 -6.56 -9.52 6.22
CA LYS A 46 -7.79 -8.70 6.18
C LYS A 46 -7.70 -7.45 7.05
N CYS A 47 -7.15 -7.58 8.25
CA CYS A 47 -6.90 -6.44 9.14
C CYS A 47 -5.48 -5.92 9.02
N THR A 48 -5.28 -4.64 9.33
CA THR A 48 -3.95 -4.08 9.58
C THR A 48 -3.41 -4.58 10.93
N MET A 49 -2.10 -4.49 11.13
CA MET A 49 -1.44 -4.77 12.41
C MET A 49 -2.15 -4.07 13.58
N GLY A 50 -2.29 -4.79 14.69
CA GLY A 50 -2.93 -4.28 15.90
C GLY A 50 -4.47 -4.24 15.86
N ARG A 51 -5.11 -4.71 14.78
CA ARG A 51 -6.58 -4.78 14.66
C ARG A 51 -7.10 -6.21 14.60
N GLY A 52 -8.27 -6.40 15.19
CA GLY A 52 -8.97 -7.68 15.34
C GLY A 52 -8.58 -8.42 16.62
N SER A 53 -9.23 -9.55 16.86
CA SER A 53 -9.08 -10.38 18.05
C SER A 53 -8.51 -11.74 17.69
N ALA A 54 -7.54 -12.24 18.46
CA ALA A 54 -6.94 -13.55 18.23
C ALA A 54 -7.99 -14.68 18.22
N GLY A 55 -8.97 -14.65 19.12
CA GLY A 55 -10.06 -15.65 19.18
C GLY A 55 -10.97 -15.69 17.95
N MET A 56 -10.96 -14.64 17.12
CA MET A 56 -11.71 -14.54 15.87
C MET A 56 -10.80 -14.68 14.63
N ASN A 57 -9.56 -15.14 14.82
CA ASN A 57 -8.50 -15.15 13.79
C ASN A 57 -8.33 -13.80 13.08
N TYR A 58 -8.57 -12.71 13.83
CA TYR A 58 -8.57 -11.34 13.30
C TYR A 58 -9.46 -11.18 12.07
N THR A 59 -10.69 -11.72 12.11
CA THR A 59 -11.75 -11.46 11.11
C THR A 59 -12.55 -10.19 11.42
N ASP A 60 -12.54 -9.77 12.68
CA ASP A 60 -13.40 -8.72 13.24
C ASP A 60 -12.88 -7.30 13.01
N CYS A 61 -11.58 -7.08 12.75
CA CYS A 61 -10.87 -5.82 12.42
C CYS A 61 -11.22 -4.52 13.19
N GLY A 62 -12.22 -4.52 14.07
CA GLY A 62 -12.72 -3.35 14.79
C GLY A 62 -12.07 -3.21 16.16
N ASN A 63 -11.75 -4.33 16.81
CA ASN A 63 -11.01 -4.33 18.06
C ASN A 63 -9.57 -3.90 17.82
N VAL A 64 -9.00 -3.12 18.74
CA VAL A 64 -7.59 -2.70 18.68
C VAL A 64 -6.83 -3.38 19.81
N THR A 65 -5.95 -4.31 19.46
CA THR A 65 -5.11 -5.05 20.40
C THR A 65 -3.65 -4.75 20.07
N GLY A 66 -3.08 -3.74 20.75
CA GLY A 66 -1.68 -3.33 20.59
C GLY A 66 -1.46 -2.14 19.66
N GLY A 67 -0.18 -1.90 19.31
CA GLY A 67 0.22 -0.78 18.46
C GLY A 67 -0.24 -0.96 17.00
N GLN A 68 -0.83 0.08 16.42
CA GLN A 68 -1.34 0.06 15.04
C GLN A 68 -0.32 0.54 14.00
N THR A 69 0.72 1.24 14.45
CA THR A 69 1.79 1.74 13.60
C THR A 69 3.14 1.35 14.18
N SER A 70 4.15 1.25 13.33
CA SER A 70 5.52 0.95 13.74
C SER A 70 6.53 1.53 12.75
N ASN A 71 7.81 1.56 13.15
CA ASN A 71 8.89 1.85 12.23
C ASN A 71 9.08 0.71 11.22
N TRP A 72 9.82 0.98 10.15
CA TRP A 72 9.96 0.04 9.03
C TRP A 72 10.57 -1.31 9.43
N THR A 73 11.57 -1.31 10.29
CA THR A 73 12.24 -2.54 10.76
C THR A 73 11.29 -3.41 11.59
N THR A 74 10.51 -2.79 12.48
CA THR A 74 9.48 -3.50 13.26
C THR A 74 8.37 -4.03 12.36
N ALA A 75 7.95 -3.29 11.33
CA ALA A 75 6.97 -3.75 10.35
C ALA A 75 7.43 -5.00 9.59
N LEU A 76 8.69 -5.03 9.17
CA LEU A 76 9.29 -6.22 8.53
C LEU A 76 9.28 -7.42 9.48
N SER A 77 9.76 -7.23 10.70
CA SER A 77 9.81 -8.29 11.71
C SER A 77 8.43 -8.79 12.09
N TYR A 78 7.44 -7.90 12.18
CA TYR A 78 6.05 -8.27 12.43
C TYR A 78 5.53 -9.22 11.36
N CYS A 79 5.61 -8.85 10.08
CA CYS A 79 5.10 -9.71 9.02
C CYS A 79 5.86 -11.05 8.96
N ARG A 80 7.20 -11.05 9.09
CA ARG A 80 7.99 -12.29 9.05
C ARG A 80 7.61 -13.31 10.13
N ASN A 81 7.24 -12.84 11.31
CA ASN A 81 6.87 -13.70 12.43
C ASN A 81 5.38 -14.06 12.45
N LEU A 82 4.56 -13.44 11.58
CA LEU A 82 3.11 -13.56 11.63
C LEU A 82 2.61 -15.00 11.44
N GLY A 83 3.28 -15.80 10.60
CA GLY A 83 2.87 -17.18 10.37
C GLY A 83 2.98 -18.06 11.62
N THR A 84 4.00 -17.81 12.43
CA THR A 84 4.17 -18.45 13.73
C THR A 84 3.13 -17.94 14.73
N LEU A 85 2.86 -16.62 14.73
CA LEU A 85 1.88 -16.01 15.63
C LEU A 85 0.45 -16.48 15.35
N LEU A 86 0.09 -16.70 14.09
CA LEU A 86 -1.21 -17.19 13.68
C LEU A 86 -1.32 -18.72 13.69
N GLY A 87 -0.19 -19.43 13.78
CA GLY A 87 -0.16 -20.90 13.69
C GLY A 87 -0.46 -21.46 12.30
N ASP A 88 -0.47 -20.62 11.25
CA ASP A 88 -0.76 -21.04 9.87
C ASP A 88 0.50 -21.44 9.08
N GLY A 89 1.70 -21.20 9.64
CA GLY A 89 2.99 -21.55 9.04
C GLY A 89 3.32 -20.78 7.76
N ARG A 90 2.50 -19.80 7.35
CA ARG A 90 2.69 -19.07 6.09
C ARG A 90 3.83 -18.08 6.19
N GLN A 91 4.52 -17.88 5.08
CA GLN A 91 5.62 -16.91 4.97
C GLN A 91 5.07 -15.53 4.66
N TRP A 92 4.53 -14.88 5.69
CA TRP A 92 4.02 -13.51 5.61
C TRP A 92 5.19 -12.51 5.47
N ARG A 93 4.97 -11.47 4.67
CA ARG A 93 5.94 -10.40 4.43
C ARG A 93 5.26 -9.07 4.27
N LEU A 94 6.05 -8.01 4.38
CA LEU A 94 5.62 -6.68 4.00
C LEU A 94 5.50 -6.62 2.46
N PRO A 95 4.41 -6.08 1.90
CA PRO A 95 4.19 -6.02 0.47
C PRO A 95 5.19 -5.08 -0.18
N SER A 96 5.55 -5.34 -1.43
CA SER A 96 6.22 -4.34 -2.27
C SER A 96 5.26 -3.20 -2.60
N VAL A 97 5.79 -2.07 -3.06
CA VAL A 97 4.98 -0.90 -3.45
C VAL A 97 3.97 -1.23 -4.55
N LYS A 98 4.33 -2.10 -5.49
CA LYS A 98 3.44 -2.54 -6.58
C LYS A 98 2.29 -3.42 -6.08
N GLU A 99 2.53 -4.23 -5.06
CA GLU A 99 1.48 -5.05 -4.47
C GLU A 99 0.56 -4.20 -3.59
N LEU A 100 1.10 -3.28 -2.80
CA LEU A 100 0.27 -2.49 -1.92
C LEU A 100 -0.56 -1.43 -2.68
N ILE A 101 -0.02 -0.88 -3.78
CA ILE A 101 -0.80 0.01 -4.64
C ILE A 101 -1.92 -0.73 -5.39
N SER A 102 -1.80 -2.06 -5.59
CA SER A 102 -2.85 -2.82 -6.29
C SER A 102 -4.12 -2.99 -5.47
N ILE A 103 -4.09 -2.73 -4.16
CA ILE A 103 -5.30 -2.74 -3.33
C ILE A 103 -5.87 -1.33 -3.11
N VAL A 104 -5.30 -0.29 -3.74
CA VAL A 104 -5.88 1.06 -3.75
C VAL A 104 -7.08 1.07 -4.70
N ASP A 105 -8.24 1.53 -4.23
CA ASP A 105 -9.44 1.62 -5.05
C ASP A 105 -9.73 3.07 -5.44
N TYR A 106 -9.24 3.46 -6.63
CA TYR A 106 -9.41 4.80 -7.18
C TYR A 106 -10.85 5.16 -7.55
N ARG A 107 -11.81 4.23 -7.44
CA ARG A 107 -13.24 4.51 -7.62
C ARG A 107 -13.87 5.04 -6.34
N VAL A 108 -13.21 4.85 -5.19
CA VAL A 108 -13.68 5.32 -3.89
C VAL A 108 -13.35 6.80 -3.75
N THR A 109 -14.37 7.61 -3.43
CA THR A 109 -14.24 9.07 -3.25
C THR A 109 -14.13 9.50 -1.79
N THR A 110 -14.22 8.54 -0.86
CA THR A 110 -14.13 8.76 0.60
C THR A 110 -12.86 8.15 1.15
N LEU A 111 -12.25 8.76 2.16
CA LEU A 111 -11.06 8.19 2.80
C LEU A 111 -11.44 7.06 3.77
N PRO A 112 -10.64 5.97 3.85
CA PRO A 112 -9.51 5.60 2.98
C PRO A 112 -9.94 5.16 1.58
N ILE A 113 -9.10 5.41 0.57
CA ILE A 113 -9.37 4.97 -0.81
C ILE A 113 -9.00 3.49 -1.06
N ILE A 114 -9.82 2.62 -0.48
CA ILE A 114 -9.69 1.15 -0.52
C ILE A 114 -11.09 0.54 -0.43
N ASN A 115 -11.26 -0.70 -0.93
CA ASN A 115 -12.49 -1.44 -0.72
C ASN A 115 -12.69 -1.76 0.78
N SER A 116 -13.55 -0.99 1.44
CA SER A 116 -13.81 -1.11 2.88
C SER A 116 -14.59 -2.35 3.28
N THR A 117 -15.23 -3.04 2.33
CA THR A 117 -15.87 -4.34 2.56
C THR A 117 -14.84 -5.45 2.71
N LEU A 118 -13.83 -5.49 1.84
CA LEU A 118 -12.74 -6.47 1.88
C LEU A 118 -11.71 -6.14 2.95
N PHE A 119 -11.44 -4.84 3.16
CA PHE A 119 -10.40 -4.34 4.06
C PHE A 119 -10.98 -3.39 5.10
N PRO A 120 -11.85 -3.89 6.00
CA PRO A 120 -12.58 -3.05 6.95
C PRO A 120 -11.64 -2.36 7.94
N ASN A 121 -12.06 -1.17 8.39
CA ASN A 121 -11.35 -0.35 9.37
C ASN A 121 -9.87 -0.05 9.01
N THR A 122 -9.53 -0.08 7.72
CA THR A 122 -8.23 0.40 7.24
C THR A 122 -8.09 1.89 7.57
N ASN A 123 -6.94 2.30 8.07
CA ASN A 123 -6.67 3.71 8.35
C ASN A 123 -6.26 4.43 7.05
N GLY A 124 -6.79 5.61 6.77
CA GLY A 124 -6.46 6.40 5.57
C GLY A 124 -5.11 7.10 5.68
N GLY A 125 -4.02 6.36 5.84
CA GLY A 125 -2.71 6.96 5.98
C GLY A 125 -1.59 6.08 5.44
N LYS A 126 -0.39 6.41 5.87
CA LYS A 126 0.87 5.81 5.45
C LYS A 126 0.96 4.33 5.80
N HIS A 127 0.95 3.46 4.79
CA HIS A 127 1.22 2.02 4.94
C HIS A 127 2.60 1.65 4.38
N TRP A 128 3.39 0.96 5.21
CA TRP A 128 4.73 0.56 4.84
C TRP A 128 4.76 -0.48 3.72
N THR A 129 5.76 -0.35 2.84
CA THR A 129 6.12 -1.37 1.85
C THR A 129 7.53 -1.89 2.11
N SER A 130 7.88 -3.07 1.61
CA SER A 130 9.25 -3.61 1.62
C SER A 130 10.17 -2.96 0.59
N THR A 131 9.61 -2.19 -0.35
CA THR A 131 10.38 -1.49 -1.38
C THR A 131 11.16 -0.36 -0.72
N ASN A 132 12.48 -0.47 -0.74
CA ASN A 132 13.39 0.56 -0.28
C ASN A 132 14.00 1.31 -1.47
N SER A 133 14.52 2.51 -1.22
CA SER A 133 15.30 3.20 -2.23
C SER A 133 16.66 2.51 -2.39
N PHE A 134 17.02 2.21 -3.64
CA PHE A 134 18.27 1.57 -4.03
C PHE A 134 19.31 2.59 -4.53
N ALA A 135 18.96 3.88 -4.57
CA ALA A 135 19.86 4.92 -5.04
C ALA A 135 21.06 5.08 -4.10
N MET A 136 22.26 5.09 -4.69
CA MET A 136 23.48 5.46 -3.97
C MET A 136 23.52 6.98 -3.78
N GLY A 137 24.12 7.42 -2.67
CA GLY A 137 24.28 8.84 -2.36
C GLY A 137 23.23 9.38 -1.40
N ASN A 138 23.18 10.72 -1.34
CA ASN A 138 22.44 11.48 -0.34
C ASN A 138 21.62 12.59 -1.01
N SER A 139 20.54 13.02 -0.35
CA SER A 139 19.80 14.23 -0.70
C SER A 139 20.75 15.44 -0.75
N PRO A 140 20.61 16.35 -1.72
CA PRO A 140 21.45 17.54 -1.82
C PRO A 140 21.53 18.33 -0.51
N THR A 141 22.70 18.90 -0.23
CA THR A 141 22.90 19.85 0.86
C THR A 141 22.94 21.26 0.26
N ILE A 142 22.28 22.24 0.88
CA ILE A 142 22.42 23.64 0.43
C ILE A 142 23.88 24.08 0.67
N SER A 143 24.51 24.69 -0.33
CA SER A 143 25.87 25.23 -0.18
C SER A 143 25.86 26.35 0.88
N SER A 144 27.00 26.62 1.53
CA SER A 144 27.13 27.69 2.53
C SER A 144 26.67 29.07 2.04
N ASN A 145 26.55 29.25 0.73
CA ASN A 145 26.17 30.52 0.09
C ASN A 145 24.65 30.58 -0.24
N GLY A 146 23.85 29.62 0.23
CA GLY A 146 22.39 29.57 -0.01
C GLY A 146 21.99 29.21 -1.45
N ASN A 147 22.98 29.12 -2.35
CA ASN A 147 22.76 28.88 -3.77
C ASN A 147 23.21 27.48 -4.14
N ASN A 148 22.28 26.72 -4.68
CA ASN A 148 22.49 25.36 -5.11
C ASN A 148 21.76 25.25 -6.45
N GLU A 149 22.52 25.42 -7.54
CA GLU A 149 22.01 25.34 -8.93
C GLU A 149 21.42 23.95 -9.27
N ASN A 150 21.57 22.97 -8.36
CA ASN A 150 21.08 21.60 -8.45
C ASN A 150 19.91 21.29 -7.48
N ASP A 151 19.44 22.24 -6.67
CA ASP A 151 18.29 22.07 -5.77
C ASP A 151 17.04 22.65 -6.45
N PRO A 152 16.04 21.81 -6.77
CA PRO A 152 14.77 22.25 -7.32
C PRO A 152 14.11 23.38 -6.52
N LYS A 153 14.41 23.57 -5.23
CA LYS A 153 13.93 24.71 -4.44
C LYS A 153 14.19 26.06 -5.10
N GLN A 154 15.31 26.25 -5.79
CA GLN A 154 15.59 27.53 -6.46
C GLN A 154 14.62 27.80 -7.63
N TYR A 155 14.03 26.76 -8.20
CA TYR A 155 13.10 26.86 -9.34
C TYR A 155 11.62 26.82 -8.94
N VAL A 156 11.29 26.40 -7.71
CA VAL A 156 9.90 26.18 -7.26
C VAL A 156 9.48 27.12 -6.11
N ALA A 157 10.43 27.79 -5.43
CA ALA A 157 10.11 28.70 -4.33
C ALA A 157 9.62 30.08 -4.83
N SER A 158 8.34 30.21 -5.13
CA SER A 158 7.66 31.51 -5.09
C SER A 158 7.23 31.82 -3.65
N VAL A 159 7.24 33.10 -3.25
CA VAL A 159 6.79 33.56 -1.91
C VAL A 159 5.35 33.16 -1.56
N GLU A 160 4.57 32.70 -2.54
CA GLU A 160 3.18 32.26 -2.38
C GLU A 160 3.02 30.74 -2.20
N ASN A 161 4.08 29.93 -2.38
CA ASN A 161 4.02 28.47 -2.32
C ASN A 161 4.53 27.95 -0.97
N VAL A 162 3.68 28.04 0.05
CA VAL A 162 3.97 27.61 1.43
C VAL A 162 3.64 26.13 1.70
N GLU A 163 2.95 25.46 0.77
CA GLU A 163 2.45 24.08 0.95
C GLU A 163 3.38 23.04 0.31
N GLN A 164 4.58 22.86 0.87
CA GLN A 164 5.42 21.72 0.48
C GLN A 164 5.01 20.45 1.24
N HIS A 165 4.34 19.53 0.53
CA HIS A 165 4.12 18.17 0.99
C HIS A 165 5.47 17.46 1.16
N TYR A 166 5.88 17.23 2.41
CA TYR A 166 7.08 16.50 2.87
C TYR A 166 8.38 16.67 2.05
N LYS A 167 9.37 17.39 2.62
CA LYS A 167 10.76 17.47 2.09
C LYS A 167 11.63 16.38 2.73
N ILE A 168 12.38 15.64 1.90
CA ILE A 168 13.48 14.78 2.38
C ILE A 168 14.56 15.67 3.02
N PRO A 169 14.94 15.46 4.28
CA PRO A 169 15.98 16.26 4.92
C PRO A 169 17.29 16.25 4.13
N GLU A 170 18.04 17.36 4.18
CA GLU A 170 19.30 17.50 3.46
C GLU A 170 20.35 16.51 3.94
N GLY A 171 21.17 15.99 3.03
CA GLY A 171 22.18 14.99 3.35
C GLY A 171 21.61 13.61 3.76
N THR A 172 20.30 13.39 3.67
CA THR A 172 19.69 12.08 3.97
C THR A 172 20.15 11.04 2.94
N SER A 173 20.69 9.91 3.41
CA SER A 173 21.06 8.81 2.50
C SER A 173 19.80 8.17 1.91
N TYR A 174 19.70 8.09 0.59
CA TYR A 174 18.51 7.52 -0.06
C TYR A 174 18.20 6.10 0.43
N ARG A 175 19.23 5.26 0.65
CA ARG A 175 19.07 3.90 1.19
C ARG A 175 18.42 3.83 2.58
N SER A 176 18.34 4.93 3.31
CA SER A 176 17.65 5.03 4.61
C SER A 176 16.14 5.26 4.47
N MET A 177 15.64 5.42 3.25
CA MET A 177 14.23 5.64 2.91
C MET A 177 13.56 4.35 2.43
N ALA A 178 12.25 4.27 2.65
CA ALA A 178 11.38 3.25 2.08
C ALA A 178 10.09 3.86 1.53
N TYR A 179 9.53 3.21 0.51
CA TYR A 179 8.26 3.65 -0.08
C TYR A 179 7.10 3.28 0.83
N ILE A 180 6.12 4.17 0.85
CA ILE A 180 4.85 4.04 1.53
C ILE A 180 3.74 4.21 0.48
N VAL A 181 2.65 3.48 0.65
CA VAL A 181 1.37 3.78 -0.03
C VAL A 181 0.47 4.50 0.97
N ASP A 182 -0.04 5.66 0.59
CA ASP A 182 -0.92 6.46 1.44
C ASP A 182 -2.37 6.34 0.97
N PHE A 183 -3.23 5.69 1.76
CA PHE A 183 -4.65 5.51 1.44
C PHE A 183 -5.51 6.76 1.69
N ALA A 184 -4.96 7.88 2.18
CA ALA A 184 -5.65 9.17 2.13
C ALA A 184 -5.61 9.80 0.74
N VAL A 185 -4.56 9.54 -0.04
CA VAL A 185 -4.33 10.23 -1.32
C VAL A 185 -4.13 9.30 -2.50
N GLY A 186 -3.95 7.99 -2.26
CA GLY A 186 -3.71 6.99 -3.30
C GLY A 186 -2.34 7.05 -3.92
N GLY A 187 -1.43 7.76 -3.27
CA GLY A 187 -0.10 8.07 -3.76
C GLY A 187 0.99 7.23 -3.11
N VAL A 188 2.16 7.26 -3.74
CA VAL A 188 3.38 6.66 -3.22
C VAL A 188 4.33 7.79 -2.82
N VAL A 189 4.87 7.71 -1.60
CA VAL A 189 5.84 8.69 -1.07
C VAL A 189 6.95 7.96 -0.34
N GLU A 190 8.18 8.49 -0.39
CA GLU A 190 9.31 7.97 0.37
C GLU A 190 9.39 8.57 1.78
N TYR A 191 9.62 7.72 2.77
CA TYR A 191 9.80 8.12 4.17
C TYR A 191 11.03 7.46 4.83
N PRO A 192 11.67 8.10 5.82
CA PRO A 192 12.79 7.52 6.56
C PRO A 192 12.38 6.28 7.36
N LYS A 193 13.19 5.24 7.32
CA LYS A 193 12.90 3.95 7.98
C LYS A 193 12.82 4.02 9.50
N SER A 194 13.59 4.91 10.15
CA SER A 194 13.80 4.94 11.60
C SER A 194 12.99 6.00 12.35
N ASN A 195 12.61 7.10 11.70
CA ASN A 195 11.88 8.22 12.33
C ASN A 195 10.52 8.46 11.68
N THR A 196 9.88 7.39 11.20
CA THR A 196 8.52 7.43 10.69
C THR A 196 7.81 6.18 11.17
N ASN A 197 6.57 6.36 11.62
CA ASN A 197 5.67 5.25 11.90
C ASN A 197 4.65 5.16 10.77
N GLY A 198 4.37 3.93 10.36
CA GLY A 198 3.38 3.61 9.32
C GLY A 198 2.56 2.41 9.74
N TYR A 199 1.35 2.33 9.19
CA TYR A 199 0.50 1.16 9.29
C TYR A 199 1.10 -0.02 8.54
N VAL A 200 0.74 -1.23 8.96
CA VAL A 200 1.32 -2.46 8.43
C VAL A 200 0.20 -3.40 8.01
N ARG A 201 0.26 -3.88 6.77
CA ARG A 201 -0.60 -4.94 6.24
C ARG A 201 0.31 -5.95 5.55
N CYS A 202 0.22 -7.20 5.97
CA CYS A 202 1.09 -8.25 5.45
C CYS A 202 0.43 -8.96 4.27
N VAL A 203 1.28 -9.46 3.38
CA VAL A 203 0.90 -10.28 2.22
C VAL A 203 1.75 -11.55 2.21
N THR A 204 1.25 -12.59 1.59
CA THR A 204 2.01 -13.78 1.21
C THR A 204 1.59 -14.24 -0.18
N SER A 205 2.38 -15.11 -0.80
CA SER A 205 2.09 -15.64 -2.14
C SER A 205 1.44 -17.02 -2.02
N TYR A 206 0.59 -17.37 -2.99
CA TYR A 206 0.03 -18.73 -3.12
C TYR A 206 0.88 -19.64 -4.01
#